data_AF-A0AAN9YG17-F1
#
_entry.id   AF-A0AAN9YG17-F1
#
_cell.length_a   1.000
_cell.length_b   1.000
_cell.length_c   1.000
_cell.angle_alpha   90.00
_cell.angle_beta   90.00
_cell.angle_gamma   90.00
#
_symmetry.space_group_name_H-M   'P 1'
#
loop_
_entity.id
_entity.type
_entity.pdbx_description
1 polymer ?
#
loop_
_entity_poly.entity_id
_entity_poly.type
_entity_poly.pdbx_seq_one_letter_code
_entity_poly.pdbx_strand_id
1 'polypeptide(L)'
;MHTPPTEAGPPPDGGTLAWLQVLAGHLMCFVTWGLITSFGIFQSTYQDMLQAAPSTVSWIGTVQIFTLLLVGALSGRASDAGLVHQAVLAGTVLIVFGLFMTSLATQYYQLFLAQGVCIGLGMGILYMPGLSVPSSYFKTKKSLAVAIIASGAGSGGLVYPAMVQQLLPRVGFGWTIRSMAFVTLFVSVLINLLLRVRVPARTSGPLFDFRAFKELSYIFFCVGFFLVYWAVYFAFYYIDLYGYTYASFTPLDSINLLLITNALGIPGRVLPGFIAARFLGPLNTAIPTAASVALVLYCWPAVRHTHGSLYGFALAYGFVASAIQSLFAVSLAALTDDLSQLGTRMGMVFSLVAFASLTGSPIAGAIVQASGGSYLPAQMWAASSMLLGAVALAAARLSRTGWVFKVQV
;
A
#
# COMPACT_ATOMS: atom_id res chain seq x y z
N MET A 1 -11.82 38.82 17.33
CA MET A 1 -11.22 38.04 18.44
C MET A 1 -10.94 36.64 17.93
N HIS A 2 -9.70 36.36 17.53
CA HIS A 2 -9.27 34.98 17.29
C HIS A 2 -9.03 34.35 18.66
N THR A 3 -9.95 33.47 19.08
CA THR A 3 -9.70 32.57 20.19
C THR A 3 -8.41 31.81 19.91
N PRO A 4 -7.45 31.74 20.86
CA PRO A 4 -6.27 30.90 20.69
C PRO A 4 -6.73 29.46 20.41
N PRO A 5 -6.00 28.68 19.59
CA PRO A 5 -6.39 27.31 19.32
C PRO A 5 -6.44 26.58 20.66
N THR A 6 -7.65 26.23 21.11
CA THR A 6 -7.86 25.36 22.26
C THR A 6 -6.98 24.13 22.05
N GLU A 7 -5.98 23.95 22.92
CA GLU A 7 -5.15 22.76 22.91
C GLU A 7 -6.09 21.56 22.89
N ALA A 8 -6.00 20.75 21.84
CA ALA A 8 -6.76 19.53 21.76
C ALA A 8 -6.43 18.73 23.02
N GLY A 9 -7.45 18.39 23.82
CA GLY A 9 -7.26 17.60 25.04
C GLY A 9 -6.55 16.26 24.79
N PRO A 10 -6.30 15.45 25.82
CA PRO A 10 -5.67 14.14 25.62
C PRO A 10 -6.51 13.25 24.67
N PRO A 11 -5.88 12.40 23.82
CA PRO A 11 -6.59 11.49 22.92
C PRO A 11 -7.67 10.67 23.63
N PRO A 12 -8.91 10.62 23.11
CA PRO A 12 -10.01 9.93 23.78
C PRO A 12 -9.83 8.40 23.85
N ASP A 13 -8.98 7.81 23.00
CA ASP A 13 -8.66 6.37 23.00
C ASP A 13 -9.89 5.43 22.85
N GLY A 14 -11.00 5.98 22.32
CA GLY A 14 -12.26 5.29 22.14
C GLY A 14 -13.45 6.24 21.97
N GLY A 15 -14.66 5.68 22.08
CA GLY A 15 -15.92 6.39 21.82
C GLY A 15 -16.34 6.36 20.35
N THR A 16 -17.63 6.61 20.11
CA THR A 16 -18.23 6.54 18.76
C THR A 16 -17.52 7.47 17.78
N LEU A 17 -17.27 8.72 18.18
CA LEU A 17 -16.59 9.70 17.32
C LEU A 17 -15.19 9.24 16.89
N ALA A 18 -14.39 8.69 17.80
CA ALA A 18 -13.04 8.22 17.50
C ALA A 18 -13.07 7.03 16.53
N TRP A 19 -13.97 6.07 16.75
CA TRP A 19 -14.12 4.91 15.86
C TRP A 19 -14.71 5.28 14.50
N LEU A 20 -15.55 6.31 14.41
CA LEU A 20 -15.99 6.86 13.12
C LEU A 20 -14.83 7.47 12.33
N GLN A 21 -13.80 8.01 12.99
CA GLN A 21 -12.58 8.45 12.29
C GLN A 21 -11.77 7.26 11.76
N VAL A 22 -11.72 6.15 12.51
CA VAL A 22 -11.11 4.90 12.01
C VAL A 22 -11.85 4.40 10.77
N LEU A 23 -13.18 4.45 10.76
CA LEU A 23 -13.99 4.12 9.58
C LEU A 23 -13.68 5.07 8.42
N ALA A 24 -13.60 6.37 8.64
CA ALA A 24 -13.24 7.34 7.60
C ALA A 24 -11.84 7.03 7.02
N GLY A 25 -10.84 6.75 7.86
CA GLY A 25 -9.51 6.34 7.41
C GLY A 25 -9.51 5.01 6.65
N HIS A 26 -10.28 4.01 7.11
CA HIS A 26 -10.47 2.74 6.40
C HIS A 26 -11.06 2.96 5.00
N LEU A 27 -12.08 3.80 4.87
CA LEU A 27 -12.67 4.17 3.59
C LEU A 27 -11.69 4.95 2.70
N MET A 28 -10.81 5.79 3.28
CA MET A 28 -9.74 6.44 2.52
C MET A 28 -8.72 5.41 1.98
N CYS A 29 -8.33 4.42 2.80
CA CYS A 29 -7.51 3.29 2.34
C CYS A 29 -8.21 2.42 1.29
N PHE A 30 -9.53 2.26 1.39
CA PHE A 30 -10.36 1.56 0.41
C PHE A 30 -10.26 2.20 -0.97
N VAL A 31 -10.42 3.53 -1.08
CA VAL A 31 -10.38 4.22 -2.38
C VAL A 31 -8.97 4.47 -2.92
N THR A 32 -7.94 4.30 -2.10
CA THR A 32 -6.53 4.45 -2.50
C THR A 32 -5.89 3.08 -2.73
N TRP A 33 -5.41 2.44 -1.66
CA TRP A 33 -4.73 1.15 -1.72
C TRP A 33 -5.61 0.03 -2.28
N GLY A 34 -6.93 0.08 -2.10
CA GLY A 34 -7.81 -0.93 -2.69
C GLY A 34 -7.78 -0.97 -4.21
N LEU A 35 -7.64 0.17 -4.90
CA LEU A 35 -7.44 0.20 -6.35
C LEU A 35 -6.05 -0.35 -6.73
N ILE A 36 -5.02 -0.01 -5.96
CA ILE A 36 -3.64 -0.48 -6.18
C ILE A 36 -3.53 -2.00 -6.04
N THR A 37 -4.10 -2.58 -4.99
CA THR A 37 -4.06 -4.03 -4.78
C THR A 37 -4.97 -4.79 -5.75
N SER A 38 -5.85 -4.07 -6.44
CA SER A 38 -6.67 -4.60 -7.54
C SER A 38 -6.00 -4.48 -8.91
N PHE A 39 -4.76 -3.97 -8.99
CA PHE A 39 -4.11 -3.67 -10.27
C PHE A 39 -3.93 -4.91 -11.16
N GLY A 40 -3.81 -6.12 -10.60
CA GLY A 40 -3.69 -7.37 -11.38
C GLY A 40 -4.79 -7.56 -12.45
N ILE A 41 -6.01 -7.13 -12.16
CA ILE A 41 -7.12 -7.19 -13.13
C ILE A 41 -6.98 -6.15 -14.25
N PHE A 42 -6.49 -4.97 -13.91
CA PHE A 42 -6.20 -3.94 -14.90
C PHE A 42 -5.03 -4.37 -15.78
N GLN A 43 -4.02 -5.01 -15.18
CA GLN A 43 -2.86 -5.55 -15.88
C GLN A 43 -3.28 -6.55 -16.96
N SER A 44 -4.14 -7.53 -16.67
CA SER A 44 -4.64 -8.46 -17.69
C SER A 44 -5.53 -7.76 -18.73
N THR A 45 -6.51 -6.96 -18.29
CA THR A 45 -7.44 -6.25 -19.17
C THR A 45 -6.73 -5.33 -20.18
N TYR A 46 -5.66 -4.63 -19.75
CA TYR A 46 -4.92 -3.73 -20.61
C TYR A 46 -3.97 -4.43 -21.56
N GLN A 47 -3.42 -5.59 -21.18
CA GLN A 47 -2.65 -6.41 -22.11
C GLN A 47 -3.55 -6.91 -23.23
N ASP A 48 -4.78 -7.36 -22.91
CA ASP A 48 -5.74 -7.81 -23.91
C ASP A 48 -6.21 -6.65 -24.81
N MET A 49 -6.50 -5.48 -24.23
CA MET A 49 -6.98 -4.32 -24.98
C MET A 49 -5.90 -3.70 -25.89
N LEU A 50 -4.67 -3.57 -25.38
CA LEU A 50 -3.59 -2.85 -26.07
C LEU A 50 -2.61 -3.76 -26.81
N GLN A 51 -2.67 -5.08 -26.61
CA GLN A 51 -1.69 -6.05 -27.10
C GLN A 51 -0.24 -5.65 -26.73
N ALA A 52 -0.08 -5.05 -25.55
CA ALA A 52 1.19 -4.51 -25.07
C ALA A 52 1.91 -5.50 -24.15
N ALA A 53 3.25 -5.40 -24.09
CA ALA A 53 4.06 -6.27 -23.23
C ALA A 53 3.70 -6.09 -21.74
N PRO A 54 3.76 -7.16 -20.92
CA PRO A 54 3.45 -7.09 -19.49
C PRO A 54 4.24 -6.02 -18.74
N SER A 55 5.53 -5.88 -19.05
CA SER A 55 6.43 -4.87 -18.48
C SER A 55 5.97 -3.44 -18.80
N THR A 56 5.46 -3.21 -20.01
CA THR A 56 4.93 -1.89 -20.44
C THR A 56 3.67 -1.55 -19.65
N VAL A 57 2.71 -2.47 -19.55
CA VAL A 57 1.46 -2.23 -18.80
C VAL A 57 1.73 -2.03 -17.31
N SER A 58 2.70 -2.74 -16.74
CA SER A 58 3.01 -2.66 -15.30
C SER A 58 3.46 -1.28 -14.84
N TRP A 59 4.00 -0.45 -15.75
CA TRP A 59 4.35 0.94 -15.46
C TRP A 59 3.14 1.80 -15.04
N ILE A 60 1.94 1.50 -15.53
CA ILE A 60 0.74 2.25 -15.14
C ILE A 60 0.48 2.08 -13.64
N GLY A 61 0.55 0.84 -13.14
CA GLY A 61 0.35 0.53 -11.73
C GLY A 61 1.49 1.02 -10.85
N THR A 62 2.74 0.83 -11.29
CA THR A 62 3.89 1.27 -10.47
C THR A 62 4.05 2.78 -10.42
N VAL A 63 3.69 3.52 -11.47
CA VAL A 63 3.61 4.99 -11.43
C VAL A 63 2.52 5.44 -10.47
N GLN A 64 1.37 4.76 -10.44
CA GLN A 64 0.32 5.06 -9.45
C GLN A 64 0.83 4.92 -8.01
N ILE A 65 1.55 3.84 -7.68
CA ILE A 65 2.15 3.64 -6.36
C ILE A 65 3.24 4.70 -6.09
N PHE A 66 4.11 4.95 -7.05
CA PHE A 66 5.18 5.95 -6.95
C PHE A 66 4.61 7.33 -6.63
N THR A 67 3.60 7.77 -7.38
CA THR A 67 2.97 9.07 -7.16
C THR A 67 2.22 9.11 -5.85
N LEU A 68 1.53 8.03 -5.44
CA LEU A 68 0.90 7.94 -4.12
C LEU A 68 1.92 8.16 -3.01
N LEU A 69 3.05 7.44 -3.03
CA LEU A 69 4.06 7.51 -1.98
C LEU A 69 4.82 8.84 -1.97
N LEU A 70 5.21 9.35 -3.14
CA LEU A 70 5.96 10.60 -3.27
C LEU A 70 5.10 11.82 -2.90
N VAL A 71 3.88 11.90 -3.43
CA VAL A 71 2.95 12.99 -3.08
C VAL A 71 2.42 12.81 -1.66
N GLY A 72 2.26 11.56 -1.22
CA GLY A 72 1.92 11.20 0.15
C GLY A 72 2.93 11.73 1.17
N ALA A 73 4.23 11.69 0.86
CA ALA A 73 5.27 12.30 1.69
C ALA A 73 5.05 13.81 1.88
N LEU A 74 4.54 14.50 0.84
CA LEU A 74 4.30 15.95 0.86
C LEU A 74 2.93 16.31 1.46
N SER A 75 1.91 15.46 1.30
CA SER A 75 0.53 15.73 1.75
C SER A 75 0.39 15.80 3.28
N GLY A 76 1.35 15.25 4.02
CA GLY A 76 1.44 15.42 5.47
C GLY A 76 1.57 16.88 5.89
N ARG A 77 2.27 17.70 5.09
CA ARG A 77 2.43 19.14 5.36
C ARG A 77 1.14 19.92 5.13
N ALA A 78 0.37 19.55 4.10
CA ALA A 78 -0.96 20.13 3.88
C ALA A 78 -1.90 19.82 5.05
N SER A 79 -1.79 18.60 5.61
CA SER A 79 -2.52 18.21 6.82
C SER A 79 -2.08 19.01 8.05
N ASP A 80 -0.77 19.17 8.25
CA ASP A 80 -0.21 20.01 9.32
C ASP A 80 -0.69 21.47 9.20
N ALA A 81 -0.76 22.02 7.98
CA ALA A 81 -1.26 23.37 7.72
C ALA A 81 -2.79 23.54 7.91
N GLY A 82 -3.50 22.50 8.35
CA GLY A 82 -4.94 22.53 8.57
C GLY A 82 -5.78 22.38 7.30
N LEU A 83 -5.17 22.04 6.16
CA LEU A 83 -5.85 21.92 4.87
C LEU A 83 -6.43 20.52 4.63
N VAL A 84 -6.76 19.79 5.70
CA VAL A 84 -7.22 18.39 5.63
C VAL A 84 -8.41 18.23 4.69
N HIS A 85 -9.49 19.01 4.88
CA HIS A 85 -10.69 18.89 4.04
C HIS A 85 -10.42 19.29 2.58
N GLN A 86 -9.55 20.27 2.35
CA GLN A 86 -9.16 20.68 1.00
C GLN A 86 -8.35 19.59 0.30
N ALA A 87 -7.43 18.94 1.02
CA ALA A 87 -6.66 17.81 0.52
C ALA A 87 -7.57 16.62 0.18
N VAL A 88 -8.51 16.27 1.08
CA VAL A 88 -9.48 15.20 0.81
C VAL A 88 -10.32 15.51 -0.42
N LEU A 89 -10.86 16.73 -0.53
CA LEU A 89 -11.64 17.15 -1.70
C LEU A 89 -10.82 17.08 -3.00
N ALA A 90 -9.62 17.68 -3.01
CA ALA A 90 -8.74 17.67 -4.18
C ALA A 90 -8.33 16.26 -4.58
N GLY A 91 -7.96 15.42 -3.62
CA GLY A 91 -7.62 14.02 -3.84
C GLY A 91 -8.79 13.22 -4.43
N THR A 92 -9.98 13.35 -3.85
CA THR A 92 -11.21 12.73 -4.35
C THR A 92 -11.53 13.16 -5.78
N VAL A 93 -11.48 14.45 -6.08
CA VAL A 93 -11.76 14.98 -7.43
C VAL A 93 -10.81 14.36 -8.44
N LEU A 94 -9.51 14.31 -8.15
CA LEU A 94 -8.53 13.71 -9.05
C LEU A 94 -8.73 12.20 -9.24
N ILE A 95 -9.03 11.44 -8.18
CA ILE A 95 -9.29 10.00 -8.30
C ILE A 95 -10.54 9.74 -9.16
N VAL A 96 -11.65 10.43 -8.87
CA VAL A 96 -12.92 10.25 -9.60
C VAL A 96 -12.78 10.70 -11.05
N PHE A 97 -12.18 11.86 -11.29
CA PHE A 97 -11.88 12.36 -12.63
C PHE A 97 -10.98 11.38 -13.40
N GLY A 98 -9.90 10.91 -12.78
CA GLY A 98 -8.98 9.96 -13.39
C GLY A 98 -9.67 8.63 -13.74
N LEU A 99 -10.60 8.13 -12.93
CA LEU A 99 -11.41 6.95 -13.26
C LEU A 99 -12.34 7.22 -14.46
N PHE A 100 -13.03 8.37 -14.50
CA PHE A 100 -13.83 8.74 -15.66
C PHE A 100 -12.99 8.87 -16.94
N MET A 101 -11.80 9.47 -16.87
CA MET A 101 -10.89 9.55 -18.01
C MET A 101 -10.36 8.17 -18.43
N THR A 102 -10.05 7.31 -17.47
CA THR A 102 -9.68 5.90 -17.73
C THR A 102 -10.79 5.17 -18.48
N SER A 103 -12.06 5.46 -18.18
CA SER A 103 -13.20 4.83 -18.85
C SER A 103 -13.33 5.15 -20.35
N LEU A 104 -12.66 6.20 -20.82
CA LEU A 104 -12.67 6.66 -22.21
C LEU A 104 -11.40 6.24 -22.97
N ALA A 105 -10.44 5.63 -22.28
CA ALA A 105 -9.13 5.37 -22.83
C ALA A 105 -9.16 4.19 -23.81
N THR A 106 -8.51 4.38 -24.95
CA THR A 106 -8.29 3.37 -26.00
C THR A 106 -6.80 3.19 -26.31
N GLN A 107 -5.93 4.04 -25.75
CA GLN A 107 -4.50 4.08 -26.03
C GLN A 107 -3.69 4.03 -24.73
N TYR A 108 -2.47 3.47 -24.78
CA TYR A 108 -1.60 3.32 -23.61
C TYR A 108 -1.37 4.63 -22.85
N TYR A 109 -1.01 5.71 -23.55
CA TYR A 109 -0.71 6.99 -22.91
C TYR A 109 -1.91 7.58 -22.16
N GLN A 110 -3.14 7.29 -22.61
CA GLN A 110 -4.37 7.76 -21.97
C GLN A 110 -4.56 7.05 -20.63
N LEU A 111 -4.38 5.72 -20.59
CA LEU A 111 -4.40 4.94 -19.35
C LEU A 111 -3.26 5.35 -18.40
N PHE A 112 -2.06 5.59 -18.94
CA PHE A 112 -0.91 6.02 -18.16
C PHE A 112 -1.15 7.38 -17.48
N LEU A 113 -1.66 8.37 -18.22
CA LEU A 113 -1.94 9.69 -17.66
C LEU A 113 -3.16 9.69 -16.73
N ALA A 114 -4.23 8.99 -17.09
CA ALA A 114 -5.46 8.98 -16.30
C ALA A 114 -5.30 8.13 -15.02
N GLN A 115 -4.85 6.89 -15.12
CA GLN A 115 -4.75 5.98 -13.98
C GLN A 115 -3.41 6.05 -13.27
N GLY A 116 -2.31 6.05 -14.02
CA GLY A 116 -0.97 6.11 -13.43
C GLY A 116 -0.74 7.42 -12.71
N VAL A 117 -0.85 8.53 -13.46
CA VAL A 117 -0.51 9.86 -12.93
C VAL A 117 -1.67 10.51 -12.18
N CYS A 118 -2.83 10.72 -12.82
CA CYS A 118 -3.91 11.52 -12.25
C CYS A 118 -4.54 10.86 -11.01
N ILE A 119 -4.91 9.58 -11.09
CA ILE A 119 -5.38 8.84 -9.90
C ILE A 119 -4.26 8.75 -8.85
N GLY A 120 -3.02 8.47 -9.23
CA GLY A 120 -1.88 8.39 -8.29
C GLY A 120 -1.65 9.69 -7.51
N LEU A 121 -1.72 10.85 -8.17
CA LEU A 121 -1.66 12.18 -7.54
C LEU A 121 -2.79 12.35 -6.53
N GLY A 122 -4.02 12.02 -6.93
CA GLY A 122 -5.19 12.11 -6.05
C GLY A 122 -5.06 11.22 -4.82
N MET A 123 -4.57 9.98 -4.99
CA MET A 123 -4.31 9.06 -3.89
C MET A 123 -3.25 9.59 -2.93
N GLY A 124 -2.14 10.15 -3.44
CA GLY A 124 -1.08 10.70 -2.59
C GLY A 124 -1.53 11.91 -1.77
N ILE A 125 -2.35 12.79 -2.35
CA ILE A 125 -2.94 13.92 -1.61
C ILE A 125 -3.87 13.42 -0.48
N LEU A 126 -4.67 12.38 -0.77
CA LEU A 126 -5.66 11.84 0.17
C LEU A 126 -5.06 10.95 1.27
N TYR A 127 -3.87 10.39 1.03
CA TYR A 127 -3.26 9.37 1.90
C TYR A 127 -2.97 9.86 3.33
N MET A 128 -2.32 11.02 3.50
CA MET A 128 -1.95 11.51 4.84
C MET A 128 -3.12 11.98 5.70
N PRO A 129 -4.14 12.69 5.16
CA PRO A 129 -5.38 12.94 5.89
C PRO A 129 -6.00 11.67 6.50
N GLY A 130 -6.00 10.57 5.74
CA GLY A 130 -6.60 9.30 6.16
C GLY A 130 -5.85 8.57 7.26
N LEU A 131 -4.56 8.84 7.41
CA LEU A 131 -3.76 8.25 8.48
C LEU A 131 -3.64 9.18 9.70
N SER A 132 -3.37 10.48 9.46
CA SER A 132 -3.04 11.45 10.51
C SER A 132 -4.23 11.82 11.38
N VAL A 133 -5.40 12.08 10.77
CA VAL A 133 -6.59 12.50 11.52
C VAL A 133 -7.08 11.38 12.45
N PRO A 134 -7.33 10.15 11.98
CA PRO A 134 -7.81 9.09 12.87
C PRO A 134 -6.76 8.73 13.94
N SER A 135 -5.48 8.74 13.57
CA SER A 135 -4.39 8.50 14.52
C SER A 135 -4.35 9.51 15.67
N SER A 136 -4.85 10.73 15.47
CA SER A 136 -4.89 11.75 16.52
C SER A 136 -5.92 11.48 17.63
N TYR A 137 -6.86 10.55 17.40
CA TYR A 137 -7.89 10.17 18.38
C TYR A 137 -7.42 9.07 19.34
N PHE A 138 -6.28 8.44 19.07
CA PHE A 138 -5.79 7.29 19.82
C PHE A 138 -4.34 7.49 20.26
N LYS A 139 -4.05 7.09 21.49
CA LYS A 139 -2.70 6.98 22.06
C LYS A 139 -2.41 5.51 22.35
N THR A 140 -3.19 4.90 23.24
CA THR A 140 -3.04 3.51 23.68
C THR A 140 -3.49 2.51 22.62
N LYS A 141 -4.60 2.79 21.93
CA LYS A 141 -5.16 1.90 20.88
C LYS A 141 -4.73 2.30 19.46
N LYS A 142 -3.72 3.17 19.33
CA LYS A 142 -3.30 3.74 18.05
C LYS A 142 -2.89 2.68 17.03
N SER A 143 -2.11 1.68 17.44
CA SER A 143 -1.67 0.61 16.54
C SER A 143 -2.85 -0.22 16.00
N LEU A 144 -3.85 -0.51 16.83
CA LEU A 144 -5.07 -1.20 16.39
C LEU A 144 -5.87 -0.34 15.41
N ALA A 145 -6.05 0.95 15.72
CA ALA A 145 -6.74 1.90 14.84
C ALA A 145 -6.06 1.99 13.47
N VAL A 146 -4.73 2.13 13.43
CA VAL A 146 -3.95 2.16 12.18
C VAL A 146 -4.07 0.86 11.41
N ALA A 147 -4.07 -0.30 12.09
CA ALA A 147 -4.21 -1.59 11.42
C ALA A 147 -5.60 -1.78 10.80
N ILE A 148 -6.67 -1.32 11.46
CA ILE A 148 -8.05 -1.32 10.91
C ILE A 148 -8.17 -0.34 9.73
N ILE A 149 -7.52 0.82 9.79
CA ILE A 149 -7.45 1.75 8.66
C ILE A 149 -6.78 1.08 7.47
N ALA A 150 -5.59 0.51 7.68
CA ALA A 150 -4.82 -0.16 6.64
C ALA A 150 -5.59 -1.34 6.00
N SER A 151 -6.45 -2.03 6.76
CA SER A 151 -7.26 -3.14 6.22
C SER A 151 -8.26 -2.70 5.15
N GLY A 152 -8.56 -1.40 5.03
CA GLY A 152 -9.36 -0.84 3.94
C GLY A 152 -8.81 -1.16 2.56
N ALA A 153 -7.49 -1.33 2.43
CA ALA A 153 -6.85 -1.82 1.21
C ALA A 153 -7.42 -3.18 0.77
N GLY A 154 -7.61 -4.12 1.71
CA GLY A 154 -8.19 -5.42 1.42
C GLY A 154 -9.68 -5.33 1.07
N SER A 155 -10.45 -4.51 1.79
CA SER A 155 -11.87 -4.30 1.49
C SER A 155 -12.09 -3.69 0.10
N GLY A 156 -11.32 -2.70 -0.30
CA GLY A 156 -11.36 -2.15 -1.66
C GLY A 156 -10.86 -3.16 -2.69
N GLY A 157 -9.82 -3.92 -2.34
CA GLY A 157 -9.29 -5.05 -3.09
C GLY A 157 -10.25 -6.23 -3.25
N LEU A 158 -11.41 -6.23 -2.57
CA LEU A 158 -12.49 -7.19 -2.81
C LEU A 158 -13.57 -6.60 -3.71
N VAL A 159 -13.94 -5.34 -3.47
CA VAL A 159 -15.04 -4.70 -4.19
C VAL A 159 -14.67 -4.43 -5.64
N TYR A 160 -13.53 -3.78 -5.92
CA TYR A 160 -13.18 -3.41 -7.29
C TYR A 160 -12.98 -4.62 -8.21
N PRO A 161 -12.29 -5.70 -7.79
CA PRO A 161 -12.19 -6.92 -8.58
C PRO A 161 -13.55 -7.57 -8.87
N ALA A 162 -14.41 -7.66 -7.86
CA ALA A 162 -15.75 -8.21 -8.02
C ALA A 162 -16.61 -7.37 -8.99
N MET A 163 -16.48 -6.04 -8.95
CA MET A 163 -17.14 -5.15 -9.91
C MET A 163 -16.65 -5.44 -11.33
N VAL A 164 -15.34 -5.54 -11.56
CA VAL A 164 -14.82 -5.87 -12.90
C VAL A 164 -15.30 -7.23 -13.36
N GLN A 165 -15.26 -8.25 -12.50
CA GLN A 165 -15.74 -9.61 -12.81
C GLN A 165 -17.17 -9.64 -13.31
N GLN A 166 -18.06 -8.91 -12.62
CA GLN A 166 -19.49 -8.97 -12.90
C GLN A 166 -19.93 -8.01 -13.99
N LEU A 167 -19.26 -6.85 -14.11
CA LEU A 167 -19.67 -5.78 -15.01
C LEU A 167 -18.95 -5.84 -16.35
N LEU A 168 -17.65 -6.19 -16.39
CA LEU A 168 -16.87 -6.16 -17.62
C LEU A 168 -17.50 -7.00 -18.76
N PRO A 169 -17.98 -8.24 -18.51
CA PRO A 169 -18.62 -9.04 -19.56
C PRO A 169 -20.01 -8.55 -19.96
N ARG A 170 -20.69 -7.76 -19.12
CA ARG A 170 -22.10 -7.36 -19.29
C ARG A 170 -22.27 -5.98 -19.90
N VAL A 171 -21.45 -5.02 -19.46
CA VAL A 171 -21.57 -3.60 -19.84
C VAL A 171 -20.30 -3.05 -20.50
N GLY A 172 -19.27 -3.89 -20.64
CA GLY A 172 -17.99 -3.52 -21.25
C GLY A 172 -17.10 -2.67 -20.36
N PHE A 173 -15.91 -2.35 -20.87
CA PHE A 173 -14.85 -1.65 -20.13
C PHE A 173 -15.29 -0.27 -19.61
N GLY A 174 -15.78 0.60 -20.49
CA GLY A 174 -16.10 1.98 -20.12
C GLY A 174 -17.12 2.08 -18.98
N TRP A 175 -18.25 1.35 -19.07
CA TRP A 175 -19.26 1.37 -18.00
C TRP A 175 -18.83 0.66 -16.72
N THR A 176 -17.96 -0.34 -16.81
CA THR A 176 -17.34 -0.96 -15.64
C THR A 176 -16.53 0.07 -14.85
N ILE A 177 -15.62 0.80 -15.52
CA ILE A 177 -14.79 1.82 -14.87
C ILE A 177 -15.64 2.99 -14.35
N ARG A 178 -16.68 3.42 -15.08
CA ARG A 178 -17.62 4.46 -14.58
C ARG A 178 -18.36 4.01 -13.32
N SER A 179 -18.78 2.76 -13.27
CA SER A 179 -19.43 2.19 -12.08
C SER A 179 -18.48 2.23 -10.88
N MET A 180 -17.21 1.90 -11.08
CA MET A 180 -16.17 2.04 -10.06
C MET A 180 -16.00 3.50 -9.63
N ALA A 181 -15.99 4.44 -10.57
CA ALA A 181 -15.94 5.88 -10.28
C ALA A 181 -17.11 6.35 -9.40
N PHE A 182 -18.34 5.89 -9.67
CA PHE A 182 -19.51 6.20 -8.83
C PHE A 182 -19.40 5.62 -7.43
N VAL A 183 -18.90 4.38 -7.27
CA VAL A 183 -18.63 3.79 -5.95
C VAL A 183 -17.56 4.59 -5.20
N THR A 184 -16.45 4.94 -5.86
CA THR A 184 -15.40 5.76 -5.29
C THR A 184 -15.90 7.14 -4.87
N LEU A 185 -16.77 7.76 -5.69
CA LEU A 185 -17.40 9.04 -5.37
C LEU A 185 -18.31 8.92 -4.14
N PHE A 186 -19.18 7.91 -4.09
CA PHE A 186 -20.05 7.66 -2.95
C PHE A 186 -19.25 7.48 -1.65
N VAL A 187 -18.23 6.62 -1.68
CA VAL A 187 -17.34 6.40 -0.53
C VAL A 187 -16.62 7.69 -0.14
N SER A 188 -16.18 8.49 -1.11
CA SER A 188 -15.53 9.79 -0.85
C SER A 188 -16.46 10.83 -0.22
N VAL A 189 -17.74 10.83 -0.58
CA VAL A 189 -18.75 11.66 0.09
C VAL A 189 -18.90 11.24 1.55
N LEU A 190 -19.00 9.94 1.82
CA LEU A 190 -19.07 9.42 3.19
C LEU A 190 -17.85 9.81 4.02
N ILE A 191 -16.64 9.73 3.44
CA ILE A 191 -15.41 10.15 4.08
C ILE A 191 -15.50 11.61 4.52
N ASN A 192 -15.93 12.53 3.65
CA ASN A 192 -16.06 13.95 3.99
C ASN A 192 -17.12 14.21 5.08
N LEU A 193 -18.21 13.45 5.08
CA LEU A 193 -19.26 13.57 6.10
C LEU A 193 -18.79 13.09 7.48
N LEU A 194 -17.98 12.02 7.53
CA LEU A 194 -17.50 11.39 8.76
C LEU A 194 -16.26 12.08 9.35
N LEU A 195 -15.37 12.61 8.50
CA LEU A 195 -14.08 13.13 8.93
C LEU A 195 -14.25 14.36 9.82
N ARG A 196 -13.59 14.34 10.98
CA ARG A 196 -13.54 15.45 11.93
C ARG A 196 -12.10 15.69 12.35
N VAL A 197 -11.59 16.87 12.03
CA VAL A 197 -10.23 17.28 12.41
C VAL A 197 -10.22 17.64 13.89
N ARG A 198 -9.30 17.02 14.64
CA ARG A 198 -9.15 17.22 16.09
C ARG A 198 -8.01 18.15 16.47
N VAL A 199 -6.88 17.99 15.79
CA VAL A 199 -5.64 18.71 16.11
C VAL A 199 -5.61 20.00 15.31
N PRO A 200 -5.35 21.16 15.94
CA PRO A 200 -5.25 22.44 15.24
C PRO A 200 -4.08 22.45 14.26
N ALA A 201 -4.13 23.36 13.30
CA ALA A 201 -3.05 23.58 12.36
C ALA A 201 -1.74 23.92 13.10
N ARG A 202 -0.63 23.35 12.64
CA ARG A 202 0.72 23.56 13.14
C ARG A 202 1.66 23.88 12.00
N THR A 203 2.72 24.62 12.30
CA THR A 203 3.80 24.84 11.33
C THR A 203 4.51 23.53 11.04
N SER A 204 4.52 23.10 9.78
CA SER A 204 5.27 21.92 9.35
C SER A 204 6.77 22.12 9.60
N GLY A 205 7.44 21.06 10.10
CA GLY A 205 8.89 21.06 10.30
C GLY A 205 9.71 21.16 9.00
N PRO A 206 11.04 21.02 9.04
CA PRO A 206 11.88 21.01 7.84
C PRO A 206 11.53 19.85 6.88
N LEU A 207 11.81 20.03 5.59
CA LEU A 207 11.58 18.99 4.56
C LEU A 207 12.55 17.82 4.65
N PHE A 208 13.76 18.08 5.13
CA PHE A 208 14.82 17.09 5.24
C PHE A 208 15.40 17.09 6.65
N ASP A 209 15.56 15.90 7.21
CA ASP A 209 16.36 15.67 8.40
C ASP A 209 17.63 14.89 8.00
N PHE A 210 18.67 15.62 7.60
CA PHE A 210 19.95 15.00 7.23
C PHE A 210 20.64 14.29 8.41
N ARG A 211 20.20 14.51 9.66
CA ARG A 211 20.75 13.80 10.82
C ARG A 211 20.29 12.35 10.83
N ALA A 212 19.08 12.06 10.36
CA ALA A 212 18.58 10.68 10.22
C ALA A 212 19.53 9.81 9.37
N PHE A 213 20.13 10.36 8.31
CA PHE A 213 21.11 9.62 7.48
C PHE A 213 22.48 9.42 8.13
N LYS A 214 22.69 9.89 9.36
CA LYS A 214 23.86 9.55 10.19
C LYS A 214 23.58 8.41 11.16
N GLU A 215 22.30 8.07 11.37
CA GLU A 215 21.87 6.99 12.23
C GLU A 215 21.88 5.67 11.45
N LEU A 216 22.78 4.74 11.79
CA LEU A 216 22.89 3.45 11.11
C LEU A 216 21.55 2.67 11.11
N SER A 217 20.79 2.74 12.20
CA SER A 217 19.47 2.12 12.33
C SER A 217 18.49 2.64 11.27
N TYR A 218 18.49 3.94 11.02
CA TYR A 218 17.65 4.57 10.00
C TYR A 218 18.12 4.23 8.58
N ILE A 219 19.43 4.22 8.32
CA ILE A 219 19.99 3.84 7.01
C ILE A 219 19.61 2.39 6.66
N PHE A 220 19.88 1.45 7.56
CA PHE A 220 19.53 0.05 7.37
C PHE A 220 18.02 -0.16 7.24
N PHE A 221 17.21 0.64 7.95
CA PHE A 221 15.76 0.63 7.79
C PHE A 221 15.33 1.10 6.39
N CYS A 222 15.93 2.18 5.88
CA CYS A 222 15.68 2.68 4.53
C CYS A 222 16.04 1.63 3.48
N VAL A 223 17.22 1.03 3.58
CA VAL A 223 17.68 -0.04 2.66
C VAL A 223 16.76 -1.25 2.77
N GLY A 224 16.40 -1.66 3.98
CA GLY A 224 15.52 -2.81 4.22
C GLY A 224 14.16 -2.64 3.58
N PHE A 225 13.47 -1.53 3.86
CA PHE A 225 12.16 -1.28 3.26
C PHE A 225 12.21 -0.92 1.78
N PHE A 226 13.32 -0.34 1.27
CA PHE A 226 13.54 -0.22 -0.16
C PHE A 226 13.50 -1.59 -0.83
N LEU A 227 14.30 -2.55 -0.35
CA LEU A 227 14.37 -3.91 -0.90
C LEU A 227 13.07 -4.69 -0.75
N VAL A 228 12.38 -4.55 0.39
CA VAL A 228 11.06 -5.15 0.61
C VAL A 228 10.05 -4.66 -0.42
N TYR A 229 9.93 -3.34 -0.60
CA TYR A 229 8.96 -2.76 -1.54
C TYR A 229 9.36 -2.94 -3.00
N TRP A 230 10.65 -3.14 -3.28
CA TRP A 230 11.14 -3.49 -4.62
C TRP A 230 10.58 -4.84 -5.09
N ALA A 231 10.38 -5.79 -4.16
CA ALA A 231 9.91 -7.14 -4.49
C ALA A 231 8.41 -7.38 -4.20
N VAL A 232 7.81 -6.67 -3.22
CA VAL A 232 6.48 -7.03 -2.70
C VAL A 232 5.35 -6.95 -3.72
N TYR A 233 5.42 -6.08 -4.73
CA TYR A 233 4.34 -5.97 -5.72
C TYR A 233 4.45 -6.94 -6.88
N PHE A 234 5.59 -7.64 -7.03
CA PHE A 234 5.79 -8.58 -8.12
C PHE A 234 4.72 -9.67 -8.13
N ALA A 235 4.53 -10.38 -7.01
CA ALA A 235 3.52 -11.43 -6.97
C ALA A 235 2.08 -10.88 -7.07
N PHE A 236 1.77 -9.73 -6.46
CA PHE A 236 0.44 -9.11 -6.62
C PHE A 236 0.07 -8.83 -8.09
N TYR A 237 1.05 -8.46 -8.92
CA TYR A 237 0.80 -8.06 -10.31
C TYR A 237 0.88 -9.24 -11.29
N TYR A 238 1.69 -10.25 -10.98
CA TYR A 238 2.05 -11.30 -11.92
C TYR A 238 1.51 -12.68 -11.56
N ILE A 239 0.93 -12.88 -10.37
CA ILE A 239 0.35 -14.17 -9.98
C ILE A 239 -0.76 -14.64 -10.93
N ASP A 240 -1.59 -13.71 -11.42
CA ASP A 240 -2.67 -13.99 -12.35
C ASP A 240 -2.14 -14.47 -13.71
N LEU A 241 -1.13 -13.77 -14.24
CA LEU A 241 -0.46 -14.11 -15.50
C LEU A 241 0.30 -15.44 -15.38
N TYR A 242 0.91 -15.70 -14.24
CA TYR A 242 1.57 -16.96 -13.94
C TYR A 242 0.56 -18.11 -13.93
N GLY A 243 -0.61 -17.93 -13.30
CA GLY A 243 -1.70 -18.91 -13.29
C GLY A 243 -2.23 -19.22 -14.69
N TYR A 244 -2.39 -18.19 -15.53
CA TYR A 244 -2.79 -18.38 -16.92
C TYR A 244 -1.77 -19.20 -17.71
N THR A 245 -0.48 -18.91 -17.53
CA THR A 245 0.62 -19.53 -18.29
C THR A 245 0.91 -20.97 -17.86
N TYR A 246 0.93 -21.25 -16.55
CA TYR A 246 1.40 -22.53 -16.01
C TYR A 246 0.31 -23.42 -15.42
N ALA A 247 -0.85 -22.86 -15.07
CA ALA A 247 -1.92 -23.58 -14.42
C ALA A 247 -3.22 -23.58 -15.22
N SER A 248 -3.23 -23.12 -16.47
CA SER A 248 -4.43 -23.08 -17.34
C SER A 248 -5.63 -22.37 -16.68
N PHE A 249 -5.37 -21.32 -15.89
CA PHE A 249 -6.41 -20.58 -15.20
C PHE A 249 -7.39 -19.94 -16.19
N THR A 250 -8.67 -20.06 -15.89
CA THR A 250 -9.70 -19.27 -16.56
C THR A 250 -9.64 -17.82 -16.07
N PRO A 251 -10.23 -16.85 -16.80
CA PRO A 251 -10.37 -15.48 -16.30
C PRO A 251 -11.05 -15.40 -14.93
N LEU A 252 -11.95 -16.36 -14.63
CA LEU A 252 -12.63 -16.46 -13.35
C LEU A 252 -11.69 -16.91 -12.23
N ASP A 253 -10.76 -17.83 -12.52
CA ASP A 253 -9.76 -18.29 -11.54
C ASP A 253 -8.79 -17.18 -11.14
N SER A 254 -8.31 -16.38 -12.11
CA SER A 254 -7.44 -15.23 -11.83
C SER A 254 -8.12 -14.21 -10.92
N ILE A 255 -9.40 -13.91 -11.17
CA ILE A 255 -10.14 -12.96 -10.31
C ILE A 255 -10.34 -13.54 -8.90
N ASN A 256 -10.71 -14.82 -8.80
CA ASN A 256 -10.86 -15.49 -7.49
C ASN A 256 -9.55 -15.50 -6.71
N LEU A 257 -8.42 -15.70 -7.40
CA LEU A 257 -7.09 -15.66 -6.80
C LEU A 257 -6.81 -14.28 -6.18
N LEU A 258 -7.06 -13.21 -6.93
CA LEU A 258 -6.86 -11.84 -6.46
C LEU A 258 -7.81 -11.49 -5.31
N LEU A 259 -9.07 -11.92 -5.37
CA LEU A 259 -10.04 -11.78 -4.27
C LEU A 259 -9.53 -12.47 -3.01
N ILE A 260 -9.02 -13.70 -3.12
CA ILE A 260 -8.48 -14.46 -1.99
C ILE A 260 -7.23 -13.78 -1.41
N THR A 261 -6.30 -13.34 -2.26
CA THR A 261 -5.10 -12.61 -1.81
C THR A 261 -5.46 -11.33 -1.06
N ASN A 262 -6.43 -10.56 -1.55
CA ASN A 262 -6.90 -9.34 -0.89
C ASN A 262 -7.69 -9.63 0.40
N ALA A 263 -8.54 -10.67 0.41
CA ALA A 263 -9.27 -11.12 1.59
C ALA A 263 -8.32 -11.46 2.74
N LEU A 264 -7.28 -12.26 2.47
CA LEU A 264 -6.29 -12.65 3.46
C LEU A 264 -5.36 -11.50 3.86
N GLY A 265 -5.27 -10.48 3.00
CA GLY A 265 -4.61 -9.24 3.34
C GLY A 265 -5.28 -8.43 4.46
N ILE A 266 -6.56 -8.66 4.75
CA ILE A 266 -7.27 -8.03 5.89
C ILE A 266 -6.71 -8.53 7.23
N PRO A 267 -6.81 -9.84 7.58
CA PRO A 267 -6.20 -10.35 8.81
C PRO A 267 -4.68 -10.22 8.78
N GLY A 268 -4.06 -10.30 7.61
CA GLY A 268 -2.63 -10.06 7.41
C GLY A 268 -2.18 -8.66 7.85
N ARG A 269 -3.01 -7.62 7.78
CA ARG A 269 -2.68 -6.28 8.31
C ARG A 269 -2.99 -6.13 9.81
N VAL A 270 -4.08 -6.74 10.27
CA VAL A 270 -4.57 -6.56 11.65
C VAL A 270 -3.75 -7.36 12.66
N LEU A 271 -3.49 -8.65 12.39
CA LEU A 271 -2.84 -9.54 13.37
C LEU A 271 -1.38 -9.15 13.68
N PRO A 272 -0.51 -8.88 12.70
CA PRO A 272 0.87 -8.47 12.99
C PRO A 272 0.94 -7.10 13.65
N GLY A 273 0.05 -6.17 13.28
CA GLY A 273 -0.08 -4.89 13.96
C GLY A 273 -0.45 -5.05 15.43
N PHE A 274 -1.35 -5.98 15.76
CA PHE A 274 -1.69 -6.34 17.14
C PHE A 274 -0.50 -6.99 17.87
N ILE A 275 0.21 -7.93 17.23
CA ILE A 275 1.38 -8.60 17.80
C ILE A 275 2.50 -7.59 18.10
N ALA A 276 2.78 -6.70 17.15
CA ALA A 276 3.74 -5.62 17.29
C ALA A 276 3.41 -4.69 18.45
N ALA A 277 2.13 -4.33 18.59
CA ALA A 277 1.69 -3.41 19.64
C ALA A 277 1.74 -4.02 21.05
N ARG A 278 1.53 -5.34 21.19
CA ARG A 278 1.33 -5.97 22.51
C ARG A 278 2.51 -6.80 23.01
N PHE A 279 3.25 -7.47 22.12
CA PHE A 279 4.18 -8.53 22.53
C PHE A 279 5.62 -8.30 22.10
N LEU A 280 5.87 -7.99 20.83
CA LEU A 280 7.22 -8.06 20.27
C LEU A 280 7.84 -6.69 20.01
N GLY A 281 7.03 -5.66 19.73
CA GLY A 281 7.49 -4.41 19.14
C GLY A 281 7.41 -4.45 17.60
N PRO A 282 7.26 -3.29 16.93
CA PRO A 282 7.11 -3.19 15.48
C PRO A 282 8.26 -3.80 14.67
N LEU A 283 9.50 -3.47 14.98
CA LEU A 283 10.66 -3.90 14.20
C LEU A 283 10.94 -5.40 14.42
N ASN A 284 10.74 -5.88 15.66
CA ASN A 284 10.84 -7.30 16.01
C ASN A 284 9.75 -8.16 15.34
N THR A 285 8.63 -7.56 14.95
CA THR A 285 7.58 -8.24 14.18
C THR A 285 7.87 -8.16 12.67
N ALA A 286 8.43 -7.04 12.20
CA ALA A 286 8.72 -6.82 10.78
C ALA A 286 9.77 -7.79 10.22
N ILE A 287 10.85 -8.07 10.96
CA ILE A 287 11.94 -8.95 10.52
C ILE A 287 11.46 -10.38 10.19
N PRO A 288 10.84 -11.14 11.11
CA PRO A 288 10.36 -12.49 10.81
C PRO A 288 9.23 -12.49 9.77
N THR A 289 8.43 -11.42 9.71
CA THR A 289 7.41 -11.26 8.67
C THR A 289 8.06 -11.14 7.29
N ALA A 290 9.06 -10.27 7.12
CA ALA A 290 9.81 -10.12 5.87
C ALA A 290 10.50 -11.43 5.44
N ALA A 291 11.12 -12.14 6.39
CA ALA A 291 11.71 -13.45 6.14
C ALA A 291 10.65 -14.48 5.70
N SER A 292 9.45 -14.43 6.29
CA SER A 292 8.32 -15.29 5.89
C SER A 292 7.83 -14.95 4.48
N VAL A 293 7.79 -13.68 4.08
CA VAL A 293 7.49 -13.28 2.69
C VAL A 293 8.53 -13.83 1.72
N ALA A 294 9.82 -13.72 2.07
CA ALA A 294 10.90 -14.27 1.26
C ALA A 294 10.78 -15.79 1.09
N LEU A 295 10.48 -16.52 2.19
CA LEU A 295 10.26 -17.96 2.15
C LEU A 295 9.10 -18.32 1.22
N VAL A 296 7.95 -17.66 1.34
CA VAL A 296 6.80 -17.90 0.46
C VAL A 296 7.17 -17.63 -1.00
N LEU A 297 7.91 -16.57 -1.30
CA LEU A 297 8.41 -16.29 -2.66
C LEU A 297 9.38 -17.36 -3.18
N TYR A 298 10.28 -17.89 -2.34
CA TYR A 298 11.15 -19.03 -2.70
C TYR A 298 10.38 -20.32 -2.95
N CYS A 299 9.21 -20.50 -2.33
CA CYS A 299 8.33 -21.64 -2.58
C CYS A 299 7.53 -21.51 -3.88
N TRP A 300 7.34 -20.28 -4.40
CA TRP A 300 6.51 -20.04 -5.60
C TRP A 300 6.92 -20.89 -6.82
N PRO A 301 8.20 -21.10 -7.16
CA PRO A 301 8.59 -21.99 -8.25
C PRO A 301 8.08 -23.43 -8.15
N ALA A 302 7.82 -23.95 -6.94
CA ALA A 302 7.30 -25.31 -6.76
C ALA A 302 5.80 -25.43 -7.10
N VAL A 303 5.11 -24.29 -7.27
CA VAL A 303 3.66 -24.20 -7.45
C VAL A 303 3.30 -24.23 -8.95
N ARG A 304 3.56 -25.36 -9.65
CA ARG A 304 3.50 -25.42 -11.13
C ARG A 304 2.43 -26.32 -11.74
N HIS A 305 1.68 -27.09 -10.95
CA HIS A 305 0.97 -28.26 -11.52
C HIS A 305 -0.46 -28.48 -11.05
N THR A 306 -0.96 -27.75 -10.06
CA THR A 306 -2.31 -27.99 -9.51
C THR A 306 -3.03 -26.68 -9.27
N HIS A 307 -4.30 -26.57 -9.71
CA HIS A 307 -5.12 -25.37 -9.45
C HIS A 307 -5.11 -24.98 -7.97
N GLY A 308 -5.26 -25.97 -7.07
CA GLY A 308 -5.26 -25.75 -5.63
C GLY A 308 -3.95 -25.21 -5.05
N SER A 309 -2.79 -25.52 -5.65
CA SER A 309 -1.51 -25.07 -5.09
C SER A 309 -1.31 -23.57 -5.26
N LEU A 310 -1.82 -22.97 -6.34
CA LEU A 310 -1.79 -21.51 -6.53
C LEU A 310 -2.70 -20.78 -5.56
N TYR A 311 -3.89 -21.32 -5.28
CA TYR A 311 -4.74 -20.78 -4.22
C TYR A 311 -4.07 -20.86 -2.85
N GLY A 312 -3.39 -21.97 -2.53
CA GLY A 312 -2.57 -22.10 -1.32
C GLY A 312 -1.47 -21.03 -1.22
N PHE A 313 -0.77 -20.78 -2.33
CA PHE A 313 0.22 -19.70 -2.41
C PHE A 313 -0.42 -18.32 -2.22
N ALA A 314 -1.53 -18.04 -2.89
CA ALA A 314 -2.26 -16.77 -2.78
C ALA A 314 -2.74 -16.47 -1.35
N LEU A 315 -3.19 -17.51 -0.63
CA LEU A 315 -3.56 -17.42 0.79
C LEU A 315 -2.36 -17.04 1.65
N ALA A 316 -1.26 -17.79 1.53
CA ALA A 316 -0.05 -17.55 2.31
C ALA A 316 0.55 -16.17 2.00
N TYR A 317 0.70 -15.86 0.71
CA TYR A 317 1.30 -14.62 0.24
C TYR A 317 0.44 -13.39 0.61
N GLY A 318 -0.87 -13.44 0.38
CA GLY A 318 -1.79 -12.36 0.72
C GLY A 318 -1.72 -11.97 2.20
N PHE A 319 -1.58 -12.97 3.08
CA PHE A 319 -1.40 -12.76 4.51
C PHE A 319 -0.04 -12.12 4.84
N VAL A 320 1.08 -12.75 4.46
CA VAL A 320 2.42 -12.31 4.88
C VAL A 320 2.89 -11.03 4.17
N ALA A 321 2.51 -10.83 2.89
CA ALA A 321 2.88 -9.62 2.14
C ALA A 321 2.11 -8.39 2.63
N SER A 322 0.87 -8.58 3.05
CA SER A 322 0.07 -7.50 3.67
C SER A 322 0.55 -7.16 5.07
N ALA A 323 1.02 -8.17 5.82
CA ALA A 323 1.65 -8.01 7.12
C ALA A 323 2.85 -7.06 7.08
N ILE A 324 3.82 -7.33 6.21
CA ILE A 324 5.04 -6.50 6.15
C ILE A 324 4.74 -5.06 5.73
N GLN A 325 3.78 -4.84 4.82
CA GLN A 325 3.36 -3.50 4.41
C GLN A 325 2.77 -2.69 5.58
N SER A 326 1.94 -3.31 6.42
CA SER A 326 1.35 -2.63 7.58
C SER A 326 2.38 -2.23 8.65
N LEU A 327 3.45 -3.02 8.79
CA LEU A 327 4.49 -2.80 9.79
C LEU A 327 5.46 -1.68 9.40
N PHE A 328 5.48 -1.25 8.13
CA PHE A 328 6.38 -0.21 7.64
C PHE A 328 6.25 1.10 8.42
N ALA A 329 5.06 1.68 8.45
CA ALA A 329 4.85 2.97 9.10
C ALA A 329 5.02 2.88 10.63
N VAL A 330 4.60 1.77 11.22
CA VAL A 330 4.70 1.57 12.68
C VAL A 330 6.16 1.38 13.12
N SER A 331 6.97 0.67 12.32
CA SER A 331 8.38 0.42 12.64
C SER A 331 9.24 1.66 12.53
N LEU A 332 8.96 2.54 11.56
CA LEU A 332 9.68 3.82 11.47
C LEU A 332 9.32 4.76 12.63
N ALA A 333 8.06 4.76 13.06
CA ALA A 333 7.64 5.51 14.24
C ALA A 333 8.37 5.04 15.49
N ALA A 334 8.60 3.73 15.63
CA ALA A 334 9.36 3.20 16.74
C ALA A 334 10.84 3.61 16.69
N LEU A 335 11.45 3.68 15.49
CA LEU A 335 12.83 4.13 15.23
C LEU A 335 13.07 5.63 15.41
N THR A 336 12.03 6.42 15.64
CA THR A 336 12.14 7.87 15.77
C THR A 336 12.02 8.28 17.23
N ASP A 337 13.13 8.74 17.83
CA ASP A 337 13.16 9.16 19.23
C ASP A 337 12.39 10.48 19.45
N ASP A 338 12.60 11.46 18.57
CA ASP A 338 11.88 12.72 18.56
C ASP A 338 10.67 12.66 17.62
N LEU A 339 9.50 12.38 18.19
CA LEU A 339 8.24 12.28 17.44
C LEU A 339 7.84 13.56 16.70
N SER A 340 8.44 14.72 17.01
CA SER A 340 8.23 15.94 16.23
C SER A 340 8.80 15.83 14.81
N GLN A 341 9.84 15.00 14.62
CA GLN A 341 10.51 14.76 13.34
C GLN A 341 9.94 13.56 12.58
N LEU A 342 8.99 12.82 13.18
CA LEU A 342 8.41 11.61 12.60
C LEU A 342 7.83 11.85 11.20
N GLY A 343 7.15 12.98 10.99
CA GLY A 343 6.58 13.34 9.68
C GLY A 343 7.66 13.53 8.61
N THR A 344 8.75 14.23 8.94
CA THR A 344 9.88 14.45 8.03
C THR A 344 10.60 13.14 7.70
N ARG A 345 10.89 12.31 8.71
CA ARG A 345 11.51 10.98 8.52
C ARG A 345 10.62 10.07 7.68
N MET A 346 9.32 10.01 7.96
CA MET A 346 8.34 9.30 7.13
C MET A 346 8.40 9.75 5.67
N GLY A 347 8.37 11.05 5.42
CA GLY A 347 8.40 11.60 4.06
C GLY A 347 9.68 11.22 3.31
N MET A 348 10.84 11.26 3.96
CA MET A 348 12.10 10.85 3.36
C MET A 348 12.11 9.36 3.00
N VAL A 349 11.70 8.46 3.91
CA VAL A 349 11.65 7.02 3.59
C VAL A 349 10.61 6.71 2.52
N PHE A 350 9.42 7.34 2.57
CA PHE A 350 8.38 7.16 1.55
C PHE A 350 8.88 7.59 0.17
N SER A 351 9.64 8.68 0.09
CA SER A 351 10.26 9.13 -1.16
C SER A 351 11.25 8.11 -1.72
N LEU A 352 12.09 7.49 -0.88
CA LEU A 352 13.02 6.43 -1.31
C LEU A 352 12.28 5.16 -1.76
N VAL A 353 11.30 4.73 -0.96
CA VAL A 353 10.47 3.54 -1.23
C VAL A 353 9.57 3.72 -2.46
N ALA A 354 9.21 4.96 -2.80
CA ALA A 354 8.49 5.27 -4.03
C ALA A 354 9.28 4.81 -5.26
N PHE A 355 10.59 5.06 -5.33
CA PHE A 355 11.44 4.61 -6.44
C PHE A 355 11.61 3.09 -6.51
N ALA A 356 11.66 2.42 -5.34
CA ALA A 356 11.63 0.96 -5.31
C ALA A 356 10.32 0.42 -5.92
N SER A 357 9.18 0.95 -5.46
CA SER A 357 7.87 0.52 -5.95
C SER A 357 7.65 0.85 -7.43
N LEU A 358 8.24 1.95 -7.92
CA LEU A 358 8.21 2.36 -9.33
C LEU A 358 8.87 1.32 -10.25
N THR A 359 10.05 0.84 -9.85
CA THR A 359 10.94 0.05 -10.72
C THR A 359 10.81 -1.46 -10.51
N GLY A 360 10.35 -1.91 -9.36
CA GLY A 360 10.34 -3.33 -8.98
C GLY A 360 9.60 -4.24 -9.97
N SER A 361 8.29 -4.03 -10.14
CA SER A 361 7.47 -4.85 -11.04
C SER A 361 7.88 -4.77 -12.52
N PRO A 362 8.27 -3.60 -13.09
CA PRO A 362 8.84 -3.53 -14.43
C PRO A 362 10.14 -4.31 -14.59
N ILE A 363 11.06 -4.23 -13.62
CA ILE A 363 12.31 -5.01 -13.64
C ILE A 363 12.00 -6.51 -13.61
N ALA A 364 11.08 -6.93 -12.74
CA ALA A 364 10.65 -8.33 -12.68
C ALA A 364 10.08 -8.80 -14.03
N GLY A 365 9.21 -8.00 -14.66
CA GLY A 365 8.67 -8.30 -15.99
C GLY A 365 9.75 -8.37 -17.07
N ALA A 366 10.73 -7.46 -17.04
CA ALA A 366 11.86 -7.48 -17.97
C ALA A 366 12.73 -8.73 -17.79
N ILE A 367 12.94 -9.18 -16.54
CA ILE A 367 13.63 -10.44 -16.23
C ILE A 367 12.86 -11.64 -16.82
N VAL A 368 11.53 -11.68 -16.68
CA VAL A 368 10.70 -12.74 -17.29
C VAL A 368 10.85 -12.74 -18.81
N GLN A 369 10.79 -11.57 -19.45
CA GLN A 369 10.92 -11.43 -20.89
C GLN A 369 12.31 -11.87 -21.40
N ALA A 370 13.38 -11.42 -20.73
CA ALA A 370 14.75 -11.81 -21.05
C ALA A 370 15.01 -13.31 -20.85
N SER A 371 14.22 -13.97 -20.00
CA SER A 371 14.31 -15.40 -19.71
C SER A 371 13.38 -16.26 -20.60
N GLY A 372 12.93 -15.73 -21.74
CA GLY A 372 12.05 -16.45 -22.67
C GLY A 372 10.67 -16.78 -22.09
N GLY A 373 10.16 -15.97 -21.16
CA GLY A 373 8.88 -16.18 -20.48
C GLY A 373 8.97 -16.99 -19.19
N SER A 374 10.16 -17.47 -18.81
CA SER A 374 10.36 -18.17 -17.54
C SER A 374 10.26 -17.21 -16.35
N TYR A 375 9.36 -17.52 -15.41
CA TYR A 375 9.20 -16.73 -14.18
C TYR A 375 10.25 -17.03 -13.11
N LEU A 376 11.01 -18.12 -13.25
CA LEU A 376 11.96 -18.57 -12.22
C LEU A 376 12.99 -17.49 -11.85
N PRO A 377 13.67 -16.80 -12.79
CA PRO A 377 14.67 -15.81 -12.43
C PRO A 377 14.06 -14.59 -11.73
N ALA A 378 12.86 -14.17 -12.14
CA ALA A 378 12.13 -13.08 -11.49
C ALA A 378 11.66 -13.47 -10.07
N GLN A 379 11.19 -14.71 -9.88
CA GLN A 379 10.85 -15.28 -8.58
C GLN A 379 12.05 -15.30 -7.64
N MET A 380 13.22 -15.75 -8.12
CA MET A 380 14.46 -15.77 -7.32
C MET A 380 14.96 -14.36 -6.99
N TRP A 381 14.87 -13.43 -7.94
CA TRP A 381 15.21 -12.03 -7.71
C TRP A 381 14.32 -11.39 -6.64
N ALA A 382 13.00 -11.60 -6.71
CA ALA A 382 12.05 -11.05 -5.74
C ALA A 382 12.27 -11.66 -4.34
N ALA A 383 12.43 -12.99 -4.27
CA ALA A 383 12.67 -13.69 -3.00
C ALA A 383 14.00 -13.25 -2.35
N SER A 384 15.06 -13.15 -3.14
CA SER A 384 16.39 -12.73 -2.64
C SER A 384 16.40 -11.27 -2.21
N SER A 385 15.74 -10.37 -2.96
CA SER A 385 15.58 -8.97 -2.58
C SER A 385 14.81 -8.83 -1.27
N MET A 386 13.72 -9.58 -1.10
CA MET A 386 12.94 -9.62 0.14
C MET A 386 13.78 -10.14 1.32
N LEU A 387 14.58 -11.20 1.13
CA LEU A 387 15.46 -11.75 2.16
C LEU A 387 16.55 -10.76 2.57
N LEU A 388 17.21 -10.12 1.59
CA LEU A 388 18.19 -9.06 1.85
C LEU A 388 17.55 -7.88 2.59
N GLY A 389 16.29 -7.55 2.26
CA GLY A 389 15.49 -6.57 3.00
C GLY A 389 15.30 -6.98 4.47
N ALA A 390 14.95 -8.24 4.74
CA ALA A 390 14.82 -8.77 6.10
C ALA A 390 16.16 -8.72 6.88
N VAL A 391 17.28 -9.05 6.22
CA VAL A 391 18.62 -8.95 6.81
C VAL A 391 18.98 -7.50 7.14
N ALA A 392 18.68 -6.55 6.25
CA ALA A 392 18.90 -5.13 6.50
C ALA A 392 18.01 -4.63 7.67
N LEU A 393 16.75 -5.07 7.78
CA LEU A 393 15.92 -4.75 8.95
C LEU A 393 16.49 -5.35 10.25
N ALA A 394 17.06 -6.54 10.20
CA ALA A 394 17.76 -7.13 11.34
C ALA A 394 19.01 -6.31 11.73
N ALA A 395 19.77 -5.81 10.74
CA ALA A 395 20.88 -4.89 10.98
C ALA A 395 20.41 -3.54 11.57
N ALA A 396 19.26 -3.02 11.13
CA ALA A 396 18.64 -1.83 11.71
C ALA A 396 18.30 -2.02 13.20
N ARG A 397 17.77 -3.20 13.56
CA ARG A 397 17.51 -3.57 14.95
C ARG A 397 18.80 -3.70 15.75
N LEU A 398 19.77 -4.47 15.25
CA LEU A 398 21.05 -4.71 15.93
C LEU A 398 21.83 -3.41 16.18
N SER A 399 21.82 -2.49 15.22
CA SER A 399 22.47 -1.19 15.38
C SER A 399 21.79 -0.29 16.42
N ARG A 400 20.51 -0.53 16.76
CA ARG A 400 19.79 0.23 17.78
C ARG A 400 19.86 -0.39 19.18
N THR A 401 19.75 -1.71 19.30
CA THR A 401 19.69 -2.39 20.62
C THR A 401 20.95 -3.16 20.98
N GLY A 402 21.91 -3.26 20.07
CA GLY A 402 22.95 -4.28 20.16
C GLY A 402 22.35 -5.69 20.14
N TRP A 403 23.07 -6.64 20.73
CA TRP A 403 22.70 -8.07 20.79
C TRP A 403 21.58 -8.41 21.79
N VAL A 404 20.87 -7.42 22.34
CA VAL A 404 19.81 -7.65 23.32
C VAL A 404 18.50 -8.01 22.62
N PHE A 405 18.12 -9.29 22.67
CA PHE A 405 16.94 -9.82 21.97
C PHE A 405 15.60 -9.47 22.63
N LYS A 406 15.57 -9.14 23.93
CA LYS A 406 14.33 -8.91 24.69
C LYS A 406 13.82 -7.45 24.70
N VAL A 407 14.51 -6.52 24.05
CA VAL A 407 14.04 -5.12 23.96
C VAL A 407 12.98 -5.02 22.87
N GLN A 408 11.81 -4.50 23.23
CA GLN A 408 10.75 -4.15 22.27
C GLN A 408 11.18 -2.91 21.50
N VAL A 409 11.35 -3.07 20.18
CA VAL A 409 11.70 -2.00 19.23
C VAL A 409 10.73 -2.03 18.09
#